data_AF-A0A928XZN5-F1
#
_entry.id   AF-A0A928XZN5-F1
#
_cell.length_a   1.000
_cell.length_b   1.000
_cell.length_c   1.000
_cell.angle_alpha   90.00
_cell.angle_beta   90.00
_cell.angle_gamma   90.00
#
_symmetry.space_group_name_H-M   'P 1'
#
loop_
_entity.id
_entity.type
_entity.pdbx_description
1 polymer ?
#
loop_
_entity_poly.entity_id
_entity_poly.type
_entity_poly.pdbx_seq_one_letter_code
_entity_poly.pdbx_strand_id
1 'polypeptide(L)'
;MPTPTPTVVACASSPLPESVIYFGTSDEFPKIVRIDINNFDGAVGQSQQVTVQGWGDSPIEAVDVVLHTDHEYSQTFGLHVVSQSVHSGIYKDVWTLSYMIQDTHECIYTYTFTVRQDNGQTKTSVLMVR
;
A
#
# COMPACT_ATOMS: atom_id res chain seq x y z
N MET A 1 -29.89 37.22 7.02
CA MET A 1 -29.49 36.11 7.91
C MET A 1 -28.14 35.60 7.42
N PRO A 2 -27.11 35.46 8.28
CA PRO A 2 -25.85 34.86 7.86
C PRO A 2 -26.08 33.37 7.55
N THR A 3 -25.61 32.92 6.40
CA THR A 3 -25.60 31.51 5.99
C THR A 3 -24.70 30.73 6.95
N PRO A 4 -25.17 29.62 7.56
CA PRO A 4 -24.28 28.79 8.36
C PRO A 4 -23.17 28.24 7.47
N THR A 5 -21.93 28.58 7.78
CA THR A 5 -20.76 27.93 7.18
C THR A 5 -20.82 26.45 7.55
N PRO A 6 -20.78 25.52 6.58
CA PRO A 6 -20.71 24.10 6.89
C PRO A 6 -19.50 23.88 7.80
N THR A 7 -19.75 23.33 8.98
CA THR A 7 -18.67 22.91 9.88
C THR A 7 -18.05 21.68 9.26
N VAL A 8 -16.80 21.78 8.79
CA VAL A 8 -16.02 20.62 8.38
C VAL A 8 -15.86 19.77 9.64
N VAL A 9 -16.52 18.61 9.65
CA VAL A 9 -16.42 17.65 10.75
C VAL A 9 -15.11 16.94 10.57
N ALA A 10 -14.08 17.35 11.33
CA ALA A 10 -12.82 16.63 11.39
C ALA A 10 -13.10 15.16 11.77
N CYS A 11 -12.59 14.23 10.97
CA CYS A 11 -12.69 12.80 11.27
C CYS A 11 -12.10 12.52 12.66
N ALA A 12 -12.77 11.67 13.44
CA ALA A 12 -12.32 11.30 14.77
C ALA A 12 -10.92 10.68 14.66
N SER A 13 -9.90 11.39 15.15
CA SER A 13 -8.51 10.96 15.12
C SER A 13 -8.28 9.80 16.09
N SER A 14 -8.70 8.60 15.68
CA SER A 14 -8.02 7.41 16.18
C SER A 14 -6.62 7.44 15.59
N PRO A 15 -5.55 7.35 16.41
CA PRO A 15 -4.21 7.28 15.88
C PRO A 15 -4.13 6.08 14.93
N LEU A 16 -3.90 6.34 13.65
CA LEU A 16 -3.62 5.30 12.69
C LEU A 16 -2.37 4.55 13.18
N PRO A 17 -2.34 3.21 13.06
CA PRO A 17 -1.17 2.46 13.49
C PRO A 17 0.05 2.89 12.68
N GLU A 18 1.21 3.01 13.36
CA GLU A 18 2.49 3.39 12.74
C GLU A 18 2.94 2.42 11.63
N SER A 19 2.35 1.22 11.59
CA SER A 19 2.51 0.21 10.56
C SER A 19 1.24 -0.64 10.45
N VAL A 20 0.74 -0.88 9.24
CA VAL A 20 -0.35 -1.84 9.01
C VAL A 20 0.19 -3.11 8.40
N ILE A 21 0.16 -4.19 9.18
CA ILE A 21 0.60 -5.52 8.75
C ILE A 21 -0.58 -6.29 8.15
N TYR A 22 -0.61 -6.42 6.83
CA TYR A 22 -1.57 -7.27 6.13
C TYR A 22 -0.97 -8.63 5.78
N PHE A 23 -1.53 -9.70 6.34
CA PHE A 23 -1.24 -11.07 5.91
C PHE A 23 -2.30 -11.53 4.92
N GLY A 24 -1.92 -11.69 3.65
CA GLY A 24 -2.76 -12.41 2.70
C GLY A 24 -2.92 -13.86 3.18
N THR A 25 -4.16 -14.28 3.44
CA THR A 25 -4.50 -15.64 3.92
C THR A 25 -4.63 -16.66 2.79
N SER A 26 -4.17 -16.34 1.58
CA SER A 26 -4.30 -17.20 0.39
C SER A 26 -3.23 -18.29 0.40
N ASP A 27 -3.62 -19.52 0.11
CA ASP A 27 -2.67 -20.60 -0.20
C ASP A 27 -2.18 -20.56 -1.66
N GLU A 28 -2.80 -19.71 -2.49
CA GLU A 28 -2.44 -19.50 -3.89
C GLU A 28 -1.29 -18.48 -4.04
N PHE A 29 -0.46 -18.70 -5.05
CA PHE A 29 0.56 -17.76 -5.52
C PHE A 29 0.07 -17.00 -6.77
N PRO A 30 0.59 -15.79 -7.04
CA PRO A 30 1.41 -15.00 -6.14
C PRO A 30 0.56 -14.41 -5.00
N LYS A 31 1.20 -14.07 -3.87
CA LYS A 31 0.50 -13.44 -2.75
C LYS A 31 1.34 -12.41 -2.01
N ILE A 32 0.67 -11.41 -1.46
CA ILE A 32 1.26 -10.45 -0.54
C ILE A 32 1.05 -10.99 0.88
N VAL A 33 2.15 -11.17 1.61
CA VAL A 33 2.13 -11.74 2.96
C VAL A 33 2.36 -10.70 4.04
N ARG A 34 2.92 -9.55 3.68
CA ARG A 34 3.11 -8.43 4.60
C ARG A 34 3.14 -7.14 3.82
N ILE A 35 2.53 -6.12 4.39
CA ILE A 35 2.67 -4.73 4.00
C ILE A 35 3.13 -4.02 5.27
N ASP A 36 4.03 -3.05 5.15
CA ASP A 36 4.37 -2.11 6.20
C ASP A 36 4.36 -0.72 5.56
N ILE A 37 3.67 0.23 6.17
CA ILE A 37 3.61 1.62 5.70
C ILE A 37 4.00 2.45 6.90
N ASN A 38 5.10 3.19 6.79
CA ASN A 38 5.46 4.13 7.84
C ASN A 38 4.59 5.38 7.71
N ASN A 39 4.44 6.12 8.81
CA ASN A 39 3.86 7.47 8.81
C ASN A 39 2.54 7.57 8.00
N PHE A 40 1.55 6.79 8.43
CA PHE A 40 0.27 6.64 7.72
C PHE A 40 -0.46 7.96 7.50
N ASP A 41 -0.23 8.95 8.37
CA ASP A 41 -0.84 10.28 8.36
C ASP A 41 0.24 11.39 8.35
N GLY A 42 1.18 11.27 7.40
CA GLY A 42 2.21 12.29 7.25
C GLY A 42 1.64 13.59 6.68
N ALA A 43 2.21 14.72 7.08
CA ALA A 43 1.87 16.01 6.49
C ALA A 43 2.33 16.09 5.02
N VAL A 44 1.65 16.92 4.21
CA VAL A 44 2.10 17.23 2.84
C VAL A 44 3.56 17.65 2.85
N GLY A 45 4.35 17.07 1.96
CA GLY A 45 5.80 17.27 1.88
C GLY A 45 6.62 16.42 2.85
N GLN A 46 6.01 15.50 3.62
CA GLN A 46 6.74 14.43 4.30
C GLN A 46 6.92 13.22 3.38
N SER A 47 7.98 12.46 3.63
CA SER A 47 8.20 11.20 2.94
C SER A 47 7.40 10.09 3.61
N GLN A 48 6.74 9.28 2.79
CA GLN A 48 6.12 8.03 3.19
C GLN A 48 6.80 6.87 2.47
N GLN A 49 7.04 5.81 3.22
CA GLN A 49 7.66 4.57 2.81
C GLN A 49 6.66 3.43 2.94
N VAL A 50 6.54 2.67 1.87
CA VAL A 50 5.78 1.43 1.80
C VAL A 50 6.77 0.30 1.58
N THR A 51 6.68 -0.76 2.39
CA THR A 51 7.42 -1.99 2.23
C THR A 51 6.42 -3.12 2.03
N VAL A 52 6.65 -3.95 1.04
CA VAL A 52 5.77 -5.07 0.70
C VAL A 52 6.60 -6.33 0.68
N GLN A 53 6.11 -7.38 1.31
CA GLN A 53 6.66 -8.73 1.19
C GLN A 53 5.64 -9.61 0.49
N GLY A 54 6.11 -10.35 -0.51
CA GLY A 54 5.26 -11.18 -1.34
C GLY A 54 5.97 -12.45 -1.73
N TRP A 55 5.19 -13.49 -1.92
CA TRP A 55 5.66 -14.81 -2.27
C TRP A 55 5.08 -15.24 -3.62
N GLY A 56 5.84 -16.04 -4.36
CA GLY A 56 5.48 -16.60 -5.66
C GLY A 56 5.99 -18.03 -5.81
N ASP A 57 5.32 -18.83 -6.64
CA ASP A 57 5.79 -20.15 -7.12
C ASP A 57 6.68 -20.07 -8.37
N SER A 58 6.84 -18.86 -8.91
CA SER A 58 7.65 -18.45 -10.06
C SER A 58 8.23 -17.06 -9.78
N PRO A 59 9.33 -16.66 -10.46
CA PRO A 59 9.94 -15.34 -10.28
C PRO A 59 8.92 -14.20 -10.34
N ILE A 60 9.04 -13.25 -9.42
CA ILE A 60 8.15 -12.09 -9.39
C ILE A 60 8.76 -10.99 -10.26
N GLU A 61 8.04 -10.63 -11.32
CA GLU A 61 8.49 -9.67 -12.33
C GLU A 61 8.33 -8.23 -11.83
N ALA A 62 7.16 -7.92 -11.25
CA ALA A 62 6.82 -6.56 -10.85
C ALA A 62 5.81 -6.55 -9.70
N VAL A 63 5.90 -5.49 -8.89
CA VAL A 63 4.88 -5.12 -7.92
C VAL A 63 4.53 -3.66 -8.14
N ASP A 64 3.27 -3.41 -8.44
CA ASP A 64 2.69 -2.08 -8.59
C ASP A 64 1.79 -1.78 -7.41
N VAL A 65 1.76 -0.52 -6.97
CA VAL A 65 0.80 -0.03 -5.98
C VAL A 65 0.05 1.17 -6.54
N VAL A 66 -1.26 1.15 -6.38
CA VAL A 66 -2.12 2.29 -6.66
C VAL A 66 -2.63 2.83 -5.33
N LEU A 67 -2.33 4.10 -5.06
CA LEU A 67 -2.88 4.85 -3.94
C LEU A 67 -4.12 5.61 -4.41
N HIS A 68 -5.22 5.47 -3.68
CA HIS A 68 -6.42 6.30 -3.80
C HIS A 68 -6.72 7.01 -2.46
N THR A 69 -7.00 8.31 -2.52
CA THR A 69 -7.44 9.10 -1.36
C THR A 69 -8.92 9.50 -1.50
N ASP A 70 -9.49 10.02 -0.42
CA ASP A 70 -10.85 10.57 -0.36
C ASP A 70 -11.03 11.88 -1.16
N HIS A 71 -9.96 12.58 -1.50
CA HIS A 71 -9.97 13.77 -2.35
C HIS A 71 -9.81 13.46 -3.85
N GLU A 72 -10.13 12.25 -4.29
CA GLU A 72 -10.02 11.77 -5.67
C GLU A 72 -8.57 11.76 -6.22
N TYR A 73 -7.56 11.93 -5.36
CA TYR A 73 -6.17 11.75 -5.77
C TYR A 73 -5.88 10.26 -6.00
N SER A 74 -5.29 9.97 -7.15
CA SER A 74 -4.91 8.61 -7.56
C SER A 74 -3.53 8.61 -8.18
N GLN A 75 -2.61 7.82 -7.62
CA GLN A 75 -1.26 7.66 -8.18
C GLN A 75 -0.81 6.21 -8.18
N THR A 76 -0.20 5.79 -9.29
CA THR A 76 0.44 4.48 -9.43
C THR A 76 1.94 4.60 -9.26
N PHE A 77 2.51 3.67 -8.49
CA PHE A 77 3.93 3.58 -8.26
C PHE A 77 4.42 2.14 -8.52
N GLY A 78 5.57 2.02 -9.16
CA GLY A 78 6.31 0.76 -9.19
C GLY A 78 7.17 0.65 -7.93
N LEU A 79 7.22 -0.53 -7.32
CA LEU A 79 8.09 -0.76 -6.16
C LEU A 79 9.47 -1.27 -6.61
N HIS A 80 10.50 -0.90 -5.84
CA HIS A 80 11.86 -1.35 -6.05
C HIS A 80 12.16 -2.58 -5.20
N VAL A 81 12.72 -3.62 -5.81
CA VAL A 81 13.18 -4.81 -5.11
C VAL A 81 14.31 -4.44 -4.14
N VAL A 82 14.20 -4.87 -2.89
CA VAL A 82 15.22 -4.66 -1.85
C VAL A 82 15.91 -5.96 -1.47
N SER A 83 15.17 -7.07 -1.50
CA SER A 83 15.68 -8.40 -1.20
C SER A 83 14.91 -9.45 -1.98
N GLN A 84 15.64 -10.45 -2.47
CA GLN A 84 15.06 -11.62 -3.13
C GLN A 84 15.66 -12.88 -2.51
N SER A 85 14.83 -13.88 -2.31
CA SER A 85 15.27 -15.17 -1.79
C SER A 85 14.39 -16.29 -2.31
N VAL A 86 14.97 -17.48 -2.44
CA VAL A 86 14.22 -18.67 -2.86
C VAL A 86 14.40 -19.75 -1.81
N HIS A 87 13.29 -20.31 -1.33
CA HIS A 87 13.31 -21.41 -0.38
C HIS A 87 12.27 -22.45 -0.77
N SER A 88 12.73 -23.69 -1.01
CA SER A 88 11.87 -24.82 -1.40
C SER A 88 11.01 -24.52 -2.64
N GLY A 89 11.58 -23.83 -3.63
CA GLY A 89 10.90 -23.44 -4.88
C GLY A 89 9.97 -22.24 -4.76
N ILE A 90 9.82 -21.64 -3.57
CA ILE A 90 9.03 -20.44 -3.34
C ILE A 90 9.94 -19.21 -3.38
N TYR A 91 9.62 -18.28 -4.28
CA TYR A 91 10.23 -16.96 -4.40
C TYR A 91 9.66 -16.08 -3.31
N LYS A 92 10.52 -15.43 -2.54
CA LYS A 92 10.17 -14.58 -1.40
C LYS A 92 10.92 -13.28 -1.54
N ASP A 93 10.19 -12.27 -1.97
CA ASP A 93 10.75 -10.99 -2.34
C ASP A 93 10.18 -9.89 -1.45
N VAL A 94 11.01 -8.87 -1.24
CA VAL A 94 10.67 -7.66 -0.49
C VAL A 94 10.90 -6.48 -1.40
N TRP A 95 9.88 -5.63 -1.53
CA TRP A 95 9.97 -4.39 -2.28
C TRP A 95 9.70 -3.19 -1.39
N THR A 96 10.22 -2.03 -1.80
CA THR A 96 9.94 -0.76 -1.14
C THR A 96 9.63 0.33 -2.15
N LEU A 97 8.79 1.26 -1.73
CA LEU A 97 8.52 2.53 -2.36
C LEU A 97 8.76 3.61 -1.32
N SER A 98 9.39 4.70 -1.72
CA SER A 98 9.45 5.94 -0.94
C SER A 98 8.92 7.06 -1.83
N TYR A 99 7.90 7.77 -1.37
CA TYR A 99 7.31 8.88 -2.11
C TYR A 99 7.01 10.05 -1.17
N MET A 100 6.76 11.22 -1.75
CA MET A 100 6.41 12.43 -1.01
C MET A 100 4.90 12.57 -1.00
N ILE A 101 4.32 12.86 0.17
CA ILE A 101 2.88 13.10 0.32
C ILE A 101 2.55 14.41 -0.41
N GLN A 102 1.67 14.32 -1.41
CA GLN A 102 1.31 15.45 -2.28
C GLN A 102 -0.05 16.08 -1.96
N ASP A 103 -0.86 15.40 -1.17
CA ASP A 103 -2.23 15.83 -0.84
C ASP A 103 -2.49 15.66 0.65
N THR A 104 -3.37 16.52 1.19
CA THR A 104 -3.95 16.31 2.51
C THR A 104 -5.17 15.41 2.33
N HIS A 105 -5.33 14.44 3.20
CA HIS A 105 -6.38 13.42 3.18
C HIS A 105 -6.93 13.35 4.60
N GLU A 106 -8.25 13.34 4.73
CA GLU A 106 -8.88 13.53 6.04
C GLU A 106 -9.27 12.21 6.70
N CYS A 107 -9.65 11.19 5.92
CA CYS A 107 -10.37 10.05 6.47
C CYS A 107 -10.06 8.67 5.87
N ILE A 108 -9.70 8.55 4.59
CA ILE A 108 -9.60 7.23 3.93
C ILE A 108 -8.46 7.13 2.92
N TYR A 109 -7.68 6.05 3.03
CA TYR A 109 -6.64 5.66 2.08
C TYR A 109 -6.91 4.25 1.60
N THR A 110 -6.79 4.03 0.30
CA THR A 110 -6.84 2.69 -0.27
C THR A 110 -5.59 2.41 -1.07
N TYR A 111 -4.81 1.44 -0.63
CA TYR A 111 -3.69 0.90 -1.38
C TYR A 111 -4.12 -0.37 -2.09
N THR A 112 -3.98 -0.37 -3.42
CA THR A 112 -4.20 -1.54 -4.25
C THR A 112 -2.88 -2.04 -4.77
N PHE A 113 -2.43 -3.17 -4.26
CA PHE A 113 -1.16 -3.78 -4.65
C PHE A 113 -1.40 -4.88 -5.67
N THR A 114 -0.66 -4.88 -6.76
CA THR A 114 -0.71 -5.93 -7.78
C THR A 114 0.67 -6.57 -7.93
N VAL A 115 0.75 -7.86 -7.66
CA VAL A 115 1.97 -8.66 -7.88
C VAL A 115 1.83 -9.41 -9.19
N ARG A 116 2.86 -9.36 -10.04
CA ARG A 116 2.94 -10.08 -11.31
C ARG A 116 4.14 -11.01 -11.31
N GLN A 117 3.92 -12.26 -11.70
CA GLN A 117 4.96 -13.25 -11.94
C GLN A 117 5.31 -13.34 -13.42
N ASP A 118 6.52 -13.83 -13.70
CA ASP A 118 7.03 -14.03 -15.06
C ASP A 118 6.23 -15.06 -15.88
N ASN A 119 5.54 -15.98 -15.19
CA ASN A 119 4.60 -16.93 -15.77
C ASN A 119 3.25 -16.29 -16.19
N GLY A 120 3.08 -14.98 -15.99
CA GLY A 120 1.89 -14.21 -16.33
C GLY A 120 0.80 -14.20 -15.26
N GLN A 121 0.96 -14.93 -14.15
CA GLN A 121 0.00 -14.89 -13.04
C GLN A 121 0.06 -13.55 -12.31
N THR A 122 -1.11 -13.08 -11.88
CA THR A 122 -1.25 -11.83 -11.14
C THR A 122 -2.19 -12.00 -9.96
N LYS A 123 -1.91 -11.27 -8.88
CA LYS A 123 -2.81 -11.17 -7.73
C LYS A 123 -2.87 -9.73 -7.25
N THR A 124 -4.09 -9.29 -6.95
CA THR A 124 -4.35 -7.96 -6.40
C THR A 124 -4.79 -8.08 -4.95
N SER A 125 -4.21 -7.27 -4.07
CA SER A 125 -4.59 -7.14 -2.66
C SER A 125 -4.94 -5.69 -2.36
N VAL A 126 -6.01 -5.47 -1.59
CA VAL A 126 -6.49 -4.13 -1.23
C VAL A 126 -6.33 -3.95 0.26
N LEU A 127 -5.64 -2.87 0.64
CA LEU A 127 -5.54 -2.40 2.01
C LEU A 127 -6.29 -1.07 2.12
N MET A 128 -7.37 -1.08 2.88
CA MET A 128 -8.10 0.14 3.25
C MET A 128 -7.69 0.56 4.64
N VAL A 129 -7.33 1.83 4.80
CA VAL A 129 -6.99 2.42 6.10
C VAL A 129 -7.90 3.61 6.36
N ARG A 130 -8.45 3.63 7.58
CA ARG A 130 -9.43 4.59 8.10
C ARG A 130 -9.07 4.91 9.54
#